data_AF-A0ABD1HGD1-F1
#
_entry.id   AF-A0ABD1HGD1-F1
#
_cell.length_a   1.000
_cell.length_b   1.000
_cell.length_c   1.000
_cell.angle_alpha   90.00
_cell.angle_beta   90.00
_cell.angle_gamma   90.00
#
_symmetry.space_group_name_H-M   'P 1'
#
loop_
_entity.id
_entity.type
_entity.pdbx_description
1 polymer ?
#
loop_
_entity_poly.entity_id
_entity_poly.type
_entity_poly.pdbx_seq_one_letter_code
_entity_poly.pdbx_strand_id
1 'polypeptide(L)'
;MTKNVKREGADEEWEDKEELNDEREGAEDMSEDEEEESEGEREDLSIYVKFVTNKENTRVLFAEVGSDFADALLTFLLLPLGTIVKFLNNHYSKAPVIGSLSSLYNGLENLDSIDFLHKDAKSLLLTPKGLVSKYDWPKYESGLTESTASFTISDDLRVMGGVEGSVMSTLNSLGIALIDMDGAETKDVTFDLHEILELLMSSLVARNPLTDYLLKRYVPNSPAKQGNSLNQISKKTHSINSKKMILKAMMQKSTNKLLFAQAQHDFVSFLFSLLSIPLGKVEWYLHSNTGVSAIDNLHKSIPDSMFKNSLLDLENRNMLFLPSLSHDCSDDYEKYIPLNFDPSENQSHVRGSRMYMVSDDLTVTPLSITSSVSVINKMKVPLSDVEEVELKVGLEEGLSILRAALTSTKALSKGLSKLILKNQEKQQN
;
A
#
# COMPACT_ATOMS: atom_id res chain seq x y z
N MET A 1 68.56 1.14 71.69
CA MET A 1 68.80 0.22 72.82
C MET A 1 67.79 -0.91 72.72
N THR A 2 68.28 -2.11 72.38
CA THR A 2 67.76 -3.45 72.73
C THR A 2 66.25 -3.80 72.73
N LYS A 3 65.98 -4.90 71.99
CA LYS A 3 65.19 -6.10 72.35
C LYS A 3 63.66 -5.97 72.35
N ASN A 4 62.92 -6.69 71.49
CA ASN A 4 62.70 -8.14 71.30
C ASN A 4 61.36 -8.58 71.93
N VAL A 5 60.53 -9.19 71.07
CA VAL A 5 59.89 -10.52 71.27
C VAL A 5 58.50 -10.61 71.93
N LYS A 6 57.55 -11.03 71.06
CA LYS A 6 56.51 -12.08 71.14
C LYS A 6 55.20 -11.90 71.94
N ARG A 7 54.13 -12.25 71.19
CA ARG A 7 52.98 -13.15 71.46
C ARG A 7 52.02 -12.70 72.58
N GLU A 8 50.71 -12.94 72.54
CA GLU A 8 49.93 -14.11 72.12
C GLU A 8 48.43 -13.78 72.25
N GLY A 9 47.55 -14.38 71.41
CA GLY A 9 46.11 -14.62 71.63
C GLY A 9 45.20 -13.41 71.90
N ALA A 10 43.88 -13.46 71.81
CA ALA A 10 42.90 -14.43 71.36
C ALA A 10 41.53 -13.67 71.32
N ASP A 11 40.56 -14.26 70.63
CA ASP A 11 39.12 -14.23 70.93
C ASP A 11 38.21 -13.01 70.63
N GLU A 12 37.06 -13.40 70.05
CA GLU A 12 35.68 -12.92 70.25
C GLU A 12 35.17 -11.61 69.60
N GLU A 13 34.53 -11.81 68.43
CA GLU A 13 33.09 -11.63 68.12
C GLU A 13 32.26 -10.39 68.60
N TRP A 14 31.53 -9.82 67.61
CA TRP A 14 30.43 -8.81 67.62
C TRP A 14 30.86 -7.36 67.99
N GLU A 15 30.43 -6.27 67.35
CA GLU A 15 29.11 -5.89 66.88
C GLU A 15 29.25 -4.58 66.04
N ASP A 16 28.40 -4.43 65.02
CA ASP A 16 27.77 -3.17 64.55
C ASP A 16 28.54 -1.92 64.04
N LYS A 17 28.01 -1.47 62.88
CA LYS A 17 27.77 -0.10 62.39
C LYS A 17 28.75 0.57 61.41
N GLU A 18 28.18 0.77 60.21
CA GLU A 18 28.10 2.00 59.41
C GLU A 18 29.28 2.99 59.47
N GLU A 19 29.98 3.16 58.35
CA GLU A 19 29.90 4.36 57.49
C GLU A 19 31.05 4.41 56.47
N LEU A 20 30.67 4.73 55.23
CA LEU A 20 31.35 5.61 54.27
C LEU A 20 32.73 5.25 53.66
N ASN A 21 32.70 5.35 52.32
CA ASN A 21 33.68 5.94 51.42
C ASN A 21 34.71 5.09 50.64
N ASP A 22 34.75 5.49 49.37
CA ASP A 22 35.88 5.58 48.45
C ASP A 22 36.34 4.34 47.67
N GLU A 23 35.98 4.41 46.37
CA GLU A 23 36.88 4.29 45.21
C GLU A 23 37.96 3.20 45.25
N ARG A 24 37.79 2.19 44.38
CA ARG A 24 38.84 1.76 43.43
C ARG A 24 38.32 0.76 42.40
N GLU A 25 38.45 1.18 41.14
CA GLU A 25 38.79 0.43 39.94
C GLU A 25 38.88 -1.11 40.04
N GLY A 26 37.96 -1.76 39.33
CA GLY A 26 38.12 -3.13 38.84
C GLY A 26 37.67 -3.14 37.38
N ALA A 27 38.62 -3.28 36.47
CA ALA A 27 38.37 -3.48 35.05
C ALA A 27 37.74 -4.86 34.84
N GLU A 28 36.52 -4.90 34.33
CA GLU A 28 35.91 -6.12 33.80
C GLU A 28 35.74 -5.97 32.29
N ASP A 29 36.56 -6.76 31.61
CA ASP A 29 36.42 -7.32 30.27
C ASP A 29 34.93 -7.45 29.87
N MET A 30 34.50 -6.65 28.89
CA MET A 30 33.26 -6.92 28.16
C MET A 30 33.65 -7.47 26.80
N SER A 31 33.49 -8.78 26.67
CA SER A 31 33.51 -9.50 25.40
C SER A 31 32.56 -8.84 24.41
N GLU A 32 33.08 -8.57 23.21
CA GLU A 32 32.29 -8.28 22.03
C GLU A 32 31.50 -9.55 21.68
N ASP A 33 30.24 -9.62 22.13
CA ASP A 33 29.29 -10.57 21.58
C ASP A 33 28.87 -10.02 20.20
N GLU A 34 29.57 -10.48 19.16
CA GLU A 34 29.07 -10.50 17.80
C GLU A 34 27.81 -11.37 17.80
N GLU A 35 26.63 -10.73 17.84
CA GLU A 35 25.37 -11.39 17.55
C GLU A 35 25.40 -11.90 16.10
N GLU A 36 25.81 -13.16 15.92
CA GLU A 36 25.52 -13.92 14.72
C GLU A 36 23.99 -14.02 14.60
N GLU A 37 23.40 -13.14 13.77
CA GLU A 37 22.04 -13.35 13.25
C GLU A 37 22.01 -14.70 12.53
N SER A 38 21.46 -15.71 13.20
CA SER A 38 21.20 -17.00 12.59
C SER A 38 20.28 -16.78 11.38
N GLU A 39 20.81 -17.01 10.17
CA GLU A 39 20.01 -17.18 8.96
C GLU A 39 19.09 -18.39 9.17
N GLY A 40 17.92 -18.16 9.75
CA GLY A 40 16.89 -19.19 9.90
C GLY A 40 16.55 -19.73 8.51
N GLU A 41 16.63 -21.05 8.37
CA GLU A 41 16.20 -21.79 7.18
C GLU A 41 14.80 -21.30 6.78
N ARG A 42 14.68 -20.72 5.59
CA ARG A 42 13.36 -20.33 5.04
C ARG A 42 12.60 -21.61 4.80
N GLU A 43 11.57 -21.90 5.60
CA GLU A 43 10.54 -22.84 5.17
C GLU A 43 9.92 -22.27 3.88
N ASP A 44 10.14 -22.95 2.76
CA ASP A 44 9.56 -22.55 1.48
C ASP A 44 8.04 -22.63 1.59
N LEU A 45 7.39 -21.46 1.58
CA LEU A 45 5.94 -21.34 1.55
C LEU A 45 5.39 -22.15 0.36
N SER A 46 4.56 -23.16 0.64
CA SER A 46 3.94 -24.00 -0.39
C SER A 46 2.44 -24.12 -0.11
N ILE A 47 1.66 -23.28 -0.78
CA ILE A 47 0.20 -23.20 -0.64
C ILE A 47 -0.46 -24.04 -1.74
N TYR A 48 -1.43 -24.88 -1.39
CA TYR A 48 -2.11 -25.76 -2.35
C TYR A 48 -3.47 -25.19 -2.76
N VAL A 49 -3.70 -25.10 -4.07
CA VAL A 49 -4.91 -24.54 -4.66
C VAL A 49 -5.50 -25.50 -5.68
N LYS A 50 -6.78 -25.82 -5.56
CA LYS A 50 -7.51 -26.60 -6.57
C LYS A 50 -8.32 -25.67 -7.45
N PHE A 51 -7.90 -25.50 -8.70
CA PHE A 51 -8.66 -24.77 -9.70
C PHE A 51 -9.70 -25.66 -10.36
N VAL A 52 -10.90 -25.12 -10.58
CA VAL A 52 -11.91 -25.67 -11.47
C VAL A 52 -11.94 -24.83 -12.74
N THR A 53 -11.70 -25.47 -13.87
CA THR A 53 -11.61 -24.82 -15.19
C THR A 53 -12.71 -25.32 -16.11
N ASN A 54 -13.07 -24.52 -17.12
CA ASN A 54 -13.99 -25.00 -18.16
C ASN A 54 -13.36 -26.15 -18.95
N LYS A 55 -14.19 -26.94 -19.64
CA LYS A 55 -13.76 -28.10 -20.45
C LYS A 55 -12.61 -27.82 -21.42
N GLU A 56 -12.56 -26.62 -21.99
CA GLU A 56 -11.51 -26.23 -22.94
C GLU A 56 -10.20 -25.80 -22.26
N ASN A 57 -10.16 -25.74 -20.92
CA ASN A 57 -9.03 -25.25 -20.13
C ASN A 57 -8.62 -23.81 -20.50
N THR A 58 -9.57 -22.99 -20.93
CA THR A 58 -9.33 -21.61 -21.39
C THR A 58 -9.69 -20.54 -20.35
N ARG A 59 -10.40 -20.93 -19.28
CA ARG A 59 -10.86 -20.06 -18.20
C ARG A 59 -11.00 -20.82 -16.87
N VAL A 60 -10.57 -20.21 -15.78
CA VAL A 60 -10.89 -20.62 -14.41
C VAL A 60 -12.34 -20.24 -14.10
N LEU A 61 -13.12 -21.19 -13.61
CA LEU A 61 -14.48 -20.95 -13.12
C LEU A 61 -14.41 -20.47 -11.66
N PHE A 62 -13.68 -21.21 -10.83
CA PHE A 62 -13.37 -20.86 -9.44
C PHE A 62 -12.19 -21.71 -8.95
N ALA A 63 -11.71 -21.41 -7.74
CA ALA A 63 -10.74 -22.18 -7.00
C ALA A 63 -11.32 -22.61 -5.64
N GLU A 64 -11.09 -23.85 -5.24
CA GLU A 64 -11.28 -24.32 -3.87
C GLU A 64 -9.95 -24.21 -3.13
N VAL A 65 -9.95 -23.50 -2.00
CA VAL A 65 -8.72 -23.18 -1.27
C VAL A 65 -8.89 -23.30 0.25
N GLY A 66 -7.78 -23.52 0.93
CA GLY A 66 -7.68 -23.43 2.38
C GLY A 66 -7.55 -21.99 2.89
N SER A 67 -7.45 -21.88 4.21
CA SER A 67 -7.19 -20.63 4.93
C SER A 67 -5.88 -19.97 4.50
N ASP A 68 -4.85 -20.76 4.20
CA ASP A 68 -3.53 -20.30 3.77
C ASP A 68 -3.57 -19.38 2.54
N PHE A 69 -4.21 -19.83 1.46
CA PHE A 69 -4.33 -19.02 0.25
C PHE A 69 -5.27 -17.82 0.42
N ALA A 70 -6.37 -17.99 1.15
CA ALA A 70 -7.32 -16.92 1.40
C ALA A 70 -6.66 -15.75 2.16
N ASP A 71 -5.91 -16.08 3.21
CA ASP A 71 -5.11 -15.14 3.99
C ASP A 71 -4.00 -14.49 3.15
N ALA A 72 -3.34 -15.25 2.26
CA ALA A 72 -2.34 -14.69 1.35
C ALA A 72 -2.95 -13.59 0.45
N LEU A 73 -4.16 -13.82 -0.09
CA LEU A 73 -4.89 -12.80 -0.84
C LEU A 73 -5.31 -11.61 0.05
N LEU A 74 -5.86 -11.87 1.23
CA LEU A 74 -6.25 -10.82 2.18
C LEU A 74 -5.05 -9.95 2.61
N THR A 75 -3.86 -10.53 2.66
CA THR A 75 -2.61 -9.81 2.95
C THR A 75 -2.33 -8.73 1.90
N PHE A 76 -2.80 -8.87 0.64
CA PHE A 76 -2.66 -7.81 -0.37
C PHE A 76 -3.28 -6.49 0.11
N LEU A 77 -4.39 -6.56 0.83
CA LEU A 77 -5.09 -5.38 1.37
C LEU A 77 -4.33 -4.73 2.54
N LEU A 78 -3.43 -5.45 3.20
CA LEU A 78 -2.63 -4.94 4.31
C LEU A 78 -1.34 -4.23 3.85
N LEU A 79 -0.93 -4.44 2.60
CA LEU A 79 0.31 -3.88 2.05
C LEU A 79 0.12 -2.40 1.67
N PRO A 80 1.01 -1.49 2.14
CA PRO A 80 1.10 -0.14 1.63
C PRO A 80 1.41 -0.12 0.13
N LEU A 81 0.87 0.86 -0.60
CA LEU A 81 1.09 1.00 -2.05
C LEU A 81 2.58 1.06 -2.43
N GLY A 82 3.42 1.75 -1.65
CA GLY A 82 4.87 1.81 -1.86
C GLY A 82 5.56 0.47 -1.64
N THR A 83 5.10 -0.31 -0.67
CA THR A 83 5.59 -1.67 -0.40
C THR A 83 5.25 -2.62 -1.56
N ILE A 84 4.02 -2.52 -2.08
CA ILE A 84 3.60 -3.25 -3.28
C ILE A 84 4.54 -2.92 -4.45
N VAL A 85 4.71 -1.64 -4.79
CA VAL A 85 5.62 -1.23 -5.89
C VAL A 85 7.05 -1.74 -5.66
N LYS A 86 7.57 -1.64 -4.44
CA LYS A 86 8.91 -2.12 -4.09
C LYS A 86 9.06 -3.63 -4.33
N PHE A 87 8.15 -4.45 -3.81
CA PHE A 87 8.24 -5.91 -3.98
C PHE A 87 8.19 -6.31 -5.45
N LEU A 88 7.34 -5.64 -6.22
CA LEU A 88 7.15 -5.94 -7.63
C LEU A 88 8.34 -5.47 -8.48
N ASN A 89 8.96 -4.33 -8.12
CA ASN A 89 10.21 -3.90 -8.75
C ASN A 89 11.37 -4.87 -8.47
N ASN A 90 11.41 -5.47 -7.28
CA ASN A 90 12.47 -6.42 -6.90
C ASN A 90 12.25 -7.82 -7.49
N HIS A 91 10.99 -8.20 -7.73
CA HIS A 91 10.61 -9.53 -8.25
C HIS A 91 10.84 -9.63 -9.77
N TYR A 92 10.50 -8.58 -10.53
CA TYR A 92 10.62 -8.58 -11.98
C TYR A 92 11.94 -7.94 -12.44
N SER A 93 12.63 -8.57 -13.38
CA SER A 93 13.83 -8.00 -14.03
C SER A 93 13.55 -6.66 -14.72
N LYS A 94 12.32 -6.46 -15.19
CA LYS A 94 11.80 -5.19 -15.69
C LYS A 94 10.60 -4.78 -14.86
N ALA A 95 10.79 -3.73 -14.05
CA ALA A 95 9.76 -3.16 -13.19
C ALA A 95 8.42 -3.00 -13.92
N PRO A 96 7.33 -3.60 -13.41
CA PRO A 96 6.02 -3.46 -14.01
C PRO A 96 5.44 -2.06 -13.72
N VAL A 97 4.69 -1.54 -14.69
CA VAL A 97 3.96 -0.26 -14.52
C VAL A 97 2.62 -0.49 -13.84
N ILE A 98 2.46 0.09 -12.66
CA ILE A 98 1.23 0.13 -11.85
C ILE A 98 0.72 1.57 -11.87
N GLY A 99 -0.03 1.90 -12.93
CA GLY A 99 -0.53 3.25 -13.16
C GLY A 99 0.56 4.32 -13.00
N SER A 100 0.28 5.37 -12.23
CA SER A 100 1.24 6.42 -11.86
C SER A 100 1.95 6.14 -10.53
N LEU A 101 1.61 5.06 -9.81
CA LEU A 101 2.31 4.70 -8.57
C LEU A 101 3.76 4.34 -8.82
N SER A 102 4.06 3.63 -9.93
CA SER A 102 5.45 3.34 -10.32
C SER A 102 6.26 4.62 -10.54
N SER A 103 5.71 5.58 -11.30
CA SER A 103 6.35 6.88 -11.57
C SER A 103 6.51 7.74 -10.31
N LEU A 104 5.55 7.69 -9.39
CA LEU A 104 5.62 8.38 -8.10
C LEU A 104 6.69 7.77 -7.17
N TYR A 105 6.75 6.44 -7.06
CA TYR A 105 7.76 5.72 -6.28
C TYR A 105 9.17 6.01 -6.82
N ASN A 106 9.35 5.91 -8.13
CA ASN A 106 10.63 6.22 -8.77
C ASN A 106 11.00 7.71 -8.58
N GLY A 107 10.01 8.62 -8.60
CA GLY A 107 10.22 10.03 -8.28
C GLY A 107 10.78 10.22 -6.87
N LEU A 108 10.15 9.58 -5.88
CA LEU A 108 10.61 9.58 -4.48
C LEU A 108 12.03 9.01 -4.34
N GLU A 109 12.32 7.89 -5.00
CA GLU A 109 13.63 7.23 -4.97
C GLU A 109 14.74 8.11 -5.55
N ASN A 110 14.44 8.88 -6.60
CA ASN A 110 15.41 9.74 -7.29
C ASN A 110 15.62 11.11 -6.63
N LEU A 111 14.80 11.52 -5.65
CA LEU A 111 15.02 12.77 -4.91
C LEU A 111 16.26 12.69 -4.01
N ASP A 112 16.92 13.82 -3.79
CA ASP A 112 18.10 13.88 -2.92
C ASP A 112 17.66 13.99 -1.45
N SER A 113 18.45 13.47 -0.52
CA SER A 113 18.20 13.59 0.92
C SER A 113 18.00 15.05 1.38
N ILE A 114 18.56 16.04 0.68
CA ILE A 114 18.37 17.47 0.95
C ILE A 114 16.92 17.95 0.71
N ASP A 115 16.13 17.20 -0.05
CA ASP A 115 14.70 17.48 -0.32
C ASP A 115 13.80 17.06 0.85
N PHE A 116 14.34 16.37 1.86
CA PHE A 116 13.59 15.88 3.02
C PHE A 116 13.92 16.65 4.29
N LEU A 117 12.96 16.69 5.22
CA LEU A 117 13.11 17.40 6.50
C LEU A 117 14.02 16.64 7.47
N HIS A 118 13.87 15.31 7.52
CA HIS A 118 14.64 14.41 8.38
C HIS A 118 15.44 13.42 7.52
N LYS A 119 16.61 12.98 8.00
CA LYS A 119 17.49 12.04 7.28
C LYS A 119 16.78 10.72 6.93
N ASP A 120 15.89 10.25 7.80
CA ASP A 120 15.21 8.97 7.64
C ASP A 120 13.85 9.09 6.94
N ALA A 121 13.38 10.30 6.62
CA ALA A 121 12.05 10.48 6.03
C ALA A 121 11.94 9.82 4.65
N LYS A 122 13.00 9.88 3.84
CA LYS A 122 13.04 9.21 2.53
C LYS A 122 12.96 7.69 2.66
N SER A 123 13.75 7.10 3.57
CA SER A 123 13.74 5.65 3.77
C SER A 123 12.38 5.18 4.31
N LEU A 124 11.78 5.91 5.24
CA LEU A 124 10.43 5.62 5.75
C LEU A 124 9.36 5.63 4.66
N LEU A 125 9.46 6.53 3.67
CA LEU A 125 8.51 6.61 2.55
C LEU A 125 8.76 5.57 1.45
N LEU A 126 10.02 5.12 1.27
CA LEU A 126 10.38 4.06 0.32
C LEU A 126 10.07 2.66 0.85
N THR A 127 10.08 2.52 2.17
CA THR A 127 9.70 1.30 2.89
C THR A 127 8.69 1.64 3.99
N PRO A 128 7.47 2.05 3.61
CA PRO A 128 6.43 2.28 4.59
C PRO A 128 6.19 0.96 5.32
N LYS A 129 6.43 0.97 6.63
CA LYS A 129 6.11 -0.16 7.49
C LYS A 129 4.59 -0.31 7.46
N GLY A 130 4.13 -1.30 6.71
CA GLY A 130 2.74 -1.72 6.78
C GLY A 130 2.44 -2.31 8.15
N LEU A 131 1.20 -2.70 8.35
CA LEU A 131 0.80 -3.49 9.53
C LEU A 131 1.48 -4.87 9.57
N VAL A 132 2.12 -5.23 8.47
CA VAL A 132 2.92 -6.42 8.22
C VAL A 132 4.28 -6.35 8.95
N SER A 133 4.66 -5.27 9.65
CA SER A 133 5.87 -5.32 10.51
C SER A 133 5.74 -6.27 11.72
N LYS A 134 4.53 -6.81 11.98
CA LYS A 134 4.29 -7.91 12.93
C LYS A 134 4.41 -9.30 12.27
N TYR A 135 4.35 -9.36 10.94
CA TYR A 135 4.34 -10.58 10.12
C TYR A 135 5.30 -10.35 8.95
N ASP A 136 6.60 -10.56 9.14
CA ASP A 136 7.67 -10.20 8.20
C ASP A 136 7.46 -10.77 6.77
N TRP A 137 6.59 -10.17 5.94
CA TRP A 137 6.39 -10.60 4.57
C TRP A 137 7.74 -10.55 3.85
N PRO A 138 8.25 -11.69 3.35
CA PRO A 138 7.46 -12.81 2.83
C PRO A 138 7.21 -14.01 3.75
N LYS A 139 7.59 -13.96 5.03
CA LYS A 139 7.21 -14.94 6.06
C LYS A 139 5.71 -14.82 6.30
N TYR A 140 4.96 -15.55 5.51
CA TYR A 140 3.53 -15.71 5.64
C TYR A 140 3.24 -16.56 6.87
N GLU A 141 2.74 -15.95 7.95
CA GLU A 141 2.16 -16.68 9.07
C GLU A 141 0.63 -16.67 8.91
N SER A 142 0.04 -17.85 8.72
CA SER A 142 -1.41 -18.05 8.66
C SER A 142 -2.08 -17.54 9.94
N GLY A 143 -3.24 -16.87 9.83
CA GLY A 143 -3.95 -16.41 11.02
C GLY A 143 -4.93 -15.25 10.84
N LEU A 144 -5.18 -14.78 9.60
CA LEU A 144 -6.31 -13.89 9.35
C LEU A 144 -7.60 -14.69 9.44
N THR A 145 -7.64 -15.90 8.87
CA THR A 145 -8.80 -16.81 8.91
C THR A 145 -8.59 -18.03 9.81
N GLU A 146 -9.68 -18.70 10.20
CA GLU A 146 -9.62 -19.98 10.90
C GLU A 146 -8.88 -21.03 10.05
N SER A 147 -7.85 -21.67 10.61
CA SER A 147 -6.94 -22.57 9.88
C SER A 147 -7.59 -23.79 9.20
N THR A 148 -8.81 -24.15 9.61
CA THR A 148 -9.59 -25.27 9.03
C THR A 148 -10.67 -24.82 8.05
N ALA A 149 -10.83 -23.50 7.86
CA ALA A 149 -11.81 -22.96 6.94
C ALA A 149 -11.44 -23.27 5.49
N SER A 150 -12.47 -23.49 4.67
CA SER A 150 -12.35 -23.63 3.22
C SER A 150 -13.12 -22.51 2.53
N PHE A 151 -12.59 -22.06 1.41
CA PHE A 151 -13.13 -20.96 0.65
C PHE A 151 -13.28 -21.34 -0.82
N THR A 152 -14.27 -20.73 -1.47
CA THR A 152 -14.42 -20.73 -2.91
C THR A 152 -14.06 -19.34 -3.44
N ILE A 153 -13.10 -19.27 -4.35
CA ILE A 153 -12.62 -18.01 -4.92
C ILE A 153 -12.90 -17.99 -6.42
N SER A 154 -13.64 -16.99 -6.86
CA SER A 154 -13.85 -16.76 -8.30
C SER A 154 -12.61 -16.22 -9.00
N ASP A 155 -12.59 -16.33 -10.32
CA ASP A 155 -11.52 -15.81 -11.17
C ASP A 155 -11.26 -14.31 -11.00
N ASP A 156 -12.27 -13.51 -10.65
CA ASP A 156 -12.15 -12.08 -10.34
C ASP A 156 -11.90 -11.79 -8.84
N LEU A 157 -11.36 -12.78 -8.11
CA LEU A 157 -10.97 -12.76 -6.69
C LEU A 157 -12.09 -12.48 -5.70
N ARG A 158 -13.36 -12.71 -6.05
CA ARG A 158 -14.40 -12.76 -5.02
C ARG A 158 -14.23 -14.02 -4.18
N VAL A 159 -14.04 -13.84 -2.88
CA VAL A 159 -13.91 -14.89 -1.87
C VAL A 159 -15.27 -15.18 -1.26
N MET A 160 -15.63 -16.46 -1.17
CA MET A 160 -16.82 -16.94 -0.47
C MET A 160 -16.40 -17.97 0.56
N GLY A 161 -16.88 -17.82 1.81
CA GLY A 161 -16.81 -18.88 2.82
C GLY A 161 -17.50 -20.16 2.32
N GLY A 162 -17.10 -21.31 2.86
CA GLY A 162 -17.48 -22.65 2.40
C GLY A 162 -18.94 -22.82 1.96
N VAL A 163 -19.16 -23.74 1.01
CA VAL A 163 -20.41 -23.96 0.27
C VAL A 163 -21.66 -23.70 1.13
N GLU A 164 -22.40 -22.62 0.82
CA GLU A 164 -23.62 -22.21 1.51
C GLU A 164 -24.76 -23.23 1.30
N GLY A 165 -24.65 -24.42 1.89
CA GLY A 165 -25.66 -25.50 1.87
C GLY A 165 -26.07 -26.06 0.49
N SER A 166 -25.74 -25.38 -0.61
CA SER A 166 -26.18 -25.66 -1.98
C SER A 166 -25.14 -25.16 -2.98
N VAL A 167 -24.51 -26.10 -3.69
CA VAL A 167 -23.58 -25.85 -4.79
C VAL A 167 -24.17 -24.90 -5.84
N MET A 168 -25.47 -25.05 -6.13
CA MET A 168 -26.17 -24.24 -7.13
C MET A 168 -26.28 -22.77 -6.72
N SER A 169 -26.46 -22.51 -5.42
CA SER A 169 -26.48 -21.15 -4.88
C SER A 169 -25.11 -20.50 -5.03
N THR A 170 -24.05 -21.21 -4.66
CA THR A 170 -22.66 -20.75 -4.79
C THR A 170 -22.31 -20.43 -6.24
N LEU A 171 -22.60 -21.33 -7.18
CA LEU A 171 -22.34 -21.10 -8.61
C LEU A 171 -23.08 -19.87 -9.14
N ASN A 172 -24.35 -19.70 -8.77
CA ASN A 172 -25.14 -18.53 -9.17
C ASN A 172 -24.58 -17.23 -8.58
N SER A 173 -24.16 -17.25 -7.30
CA SER A 173 -23.55 -16.09 -6.62
C SER A 173 -22.20 -15.68 -7.21
N LEU A 174 -21.44 -16.64 -7.74
CA LEU A 174 -20.20 -16.40 -8.49
C LEU A 174 -20.46 -16.02 -9.96
N GLY A 175 -21.72 -16.05 -10.42
CA GLY A 175 -22.08 -15.76 -11.80
C GLY A 175 -21.64 -16.83 -12.81
N ILE A 176 -21.44 -18.07 -12.36
CA ILE A 176 -21.00 -19.19 -13.20
C ILE A 176 -22.24 -19.83 -13.83
N ALA A 177 -22.30 -19.82 -15.16
CA ALA A 177 -23.38 -20.48 -15.88
C ALA A 177 -23.23 -22.01 -15.76
N LEU A 178 -24.33 -22.72 -15.52
CA LEU A 178 -24.32 -24.18 -15.39
C LEU A 178 -23.79 -24.90 -16.64
N ILE A 179 -23.96 -24.28 -17.81
CA ILE A 179 -23.41 -24.80 -19.07
C ILE A 179 -21.88 -24.81 -19.08
N ASP A 180 -21.23 -23.88 -18.36
CA ASP A 180 -19.77 -23.81 -18.26
C ASP A 180 -19.21 -24.89 -17.34
N MET A 181 -20.05 -25.47 -16.47
CA MET A 181 -19.69 -26.58 -15.58
C MET A 181 -19.73 -27.94 -16.29
N ASP A 182 -20.39 -28.04 -17.46
CA ASP A 182 -20.46 -29.30 -18.20
C ASP A 182 -19.07 -29.67 -18.75
N GLY A 183 -18.51 -30.75 -18.23
CA GLY A 183 -17.14 -31.17 -18.52
C GLY A 183 -16.06 -30.28 -17.89
N ALA A 184 -16.36 -29.55 -16.82
CA ALA A 184 -15.34 -28.84 -16.05
C ALA A 184 -14.27 -29.79 -15.50
N GLU A 185 -13.03 -29.31 -15.46
CA GLU A 185 -11.86 -30.09 -15.04
C GLU A 185 -11.20 -29.43 -13.81
N THR A 186 -10.70 -30.27 -12.89
CA THR A 186 -9.96 -29.84 -11.71
C THR A 186 -8.45 -29.87 -11.97
N LYS A 187 -7.73 -28.86 -11.49
CA LYS A 187 -6.27 -28.76 -11.56
C LYS A 187 -5.71 -28.34 -10.22
N ASP A 188 -4.86 -29.19 -9.64
CA ASP A 188 -4.12 -28.86 -8.43
C ASP A 188 -2.86 -28.09 -8.80
N VAL A 189 -2.64 -26.97 -8.13
CA VAL A 189 -1.51 -26.06 -8.34
C VAL A 189 -0.94 -25.66 -6.99
N THR A 190 0.39 -25.61 -6.91
CA THR A 190 1.12 -25.14 -5.73
C THR A 190 1.60 -23.72 -5.98
N PHE A 191 1.44 -22.85 -4.99
CA PHE A 191 1.91 -21.48 -4.97
C PHE A 191 3.03 -21.35 -3.95
N ASP A 192 4.18 -20.88 -4.39
CA ASP A 192 5.19 -20.28 -3.53
C ASP A 192 5.06 -18.74 -3.55
N LEU A 193 5.96 -18.05 -2.83
CA LEU A 193 5.97 -16.59 -2.76
C LEU A 193 6.04 -15.92 -4.14
N HIS A 194 6.83 -16.48 -5.04
CA HIS A 194 6.99 -16.03 -6.42
C HIS A 194 5.64 -16.04 -7.13
N GLU A 195 4.90 -17.14 -7.07
CA GLU A 195 3.55 -17.24 -7.66
C GLU A 195 2.56 -16.27 -7.00
N ILE A 196 2.65 -16.06 -5.69
CA ILE A 196 1.77 -15.10 -5.00
C ILE A 196 2.06 -13.67 -5.44
N LEU A 197 3.33 -13.29 -5.67
CA LEU A 197 3.70 -11.98 -6.21
C LEU A 197 3.27 -11.81 -7.68
N GLU A 198 3.33 -12.88 -8.49
CA GLU A 198 2.74 -12.88 -9.83
C GLU A 198 1.22 -12.68 -9.78
N LEU A 199 0.54 -13.33 -8.85
CA LEU A 199 -0.89 -13.16 -8.65
C LEU A 199 -1.24 -11.76 -8.15
N LEU A 200 -0.44 -11.17 -7.25
CA LEU A 200 -0.57 -9.78 -6.83
C LEU A 200 -0.48 -8.84 -8.04
N MET A 201 0.53 -9.00 -8.91
CA MET A 201 0.59 -8.22 -10.15
C MET A 201 -0.64 -8.39 -11.02
N SER A 202 -1.03 -9.64 -11.25
CA SER A 202 -2.17 -9.97 -12.11
C SER A 202 -3.45 -9.33 -11.55
N SER A 203 -3.65 -9.34 -10.24
CA SER A 203 -4.81 -8.74 -9.57
C SER A 203 -4.90 -7.22 -9.74
N LEU A 204 -3.76 -6.53 -9.91
CA LEU A 204 -3.71 -5.08 -10.10
C LEU A 204 -4.02 -4.64 -11.55
N VAL A 205 -3.98 -5.55 -12.52
CA VAL A 205 -4.03 -5.21 -13.96
C VAL A 205 -5.11 -5.98 -14.72
N ALA A 206 -5.36 -7.23 -14.34
CA ALA A 206 -6.29 -8.15 -15.00
C ALA A 206 -7.68 -8.12 -14.36
N ARG A 207 -8.70 -8.38 -15.18
CA ARG A 207 -10.06 -8.63 -14.68
C ARG A 207 -10.24 -10.05 -14.13
N ASN A 208 -9.43 -10.98 -14.64
CA ASN A 208 -9.53 -12.43 -14.43
C ASN A 208 -8.14 -12.97 -14.03
N PRO A 209 -7.59 -12.54 -12.89
CA PRO A 209 -6.21 -12.82 -12.52
C PRO A 209 -5.88 -14.31 -12.36
N LEU A 210 -6.81 -15.17 -11.93
CA LEU A 210 -6.53 -16.61 -11.77
C LEU A 210 -6.37 -17.29 -13.14
N THR A 211 -7.24 -16.96 -14.11
CA THR A 211 -7.11 -17.41 -15.49
C THR A 211 -5.82 -16.89 -16.12
N ASP A 212 -5.50 -15.61 -15.95
CA ASP A 212 -4.31 -15.02 -16.55
C ASP A 212 -3.02 -15.60 -15.97
N TYR A 213 -3.01 -15.90 -14.66
CA TYR A 213 -1.93 -16.63 -13.99
C TYR A 213 -1.80 -18.07 -14.52
N LEU A 214 -2.88 -18.87 -14.46
CA LEU A 214 -2.85 -20.29 -14.81
C LEU A 214 -2.44 -20.52 -16.27
N LEU A 215 -2.81 -19.59 -17.16
CA LEU A 215 -2.52 -19.66 -18.59
C LEU A 215 -1.25 -18.89 -18.99
N LYS A 216 -0.53 -18.31 -18.02
CA LYS A 216 0.66 -17.48 -18.23
C LYS A 216 0.45 -16.40 -19.30
N ARG A 217 -0.75 -15.81 -19.29
CA ARG A 217 -1.18 -14.80 -20.28
C ARG A 217 -0.74 -13.39 -19.93
N TYR A 218 -0.35 -13.17 -18.67
CA TYR A 218 0.13 -11.87 -18.25
C TYR A 218 1.49 -11.57 -18.86
N VAL A 219 1.58 -10.40 -19.52
CA VAL A 219 2.85 -9.83 -19.97
C VAL A 219 3.02 -8.50 -19.24
N PRO A 220 4.09 -8.32 -18.45
CA PRO A 220 4.37 -7.07 -17.74
C PRO A 220 4.29 -5.86 -18.67
N ASN A 221 3.57 -4.81 -18.25
CA ASN A 221 3.31 -3.56 -19.00
C ASN A 221 2.24 -3.63 -20.10
N SER A 222 1.40 -4.66 -20.12
CA SER A 222 0.17 -4.64 -20.92
C SER A 222 -0.82 -3.60 -20.37
N PRO A 223 -1.55 -2.86 -21.23
CA PRO A 223 -2.52 -1.88 -20.76
C PRO A 223 -3.63 -2.57 -19.96
N ALA A 224 -3.91 -2.07 -18.75
CA ALA A 224 -4.99 -2.59 -17.91
C ALA A 224 -6.32 -2.61 -18.68
N LYS A 225 -7.00 -3.77 -18.70
CA LYS A 225 -8.29 -3.94 -19.37
C LYS A 225 -9.40 -3.37 -18.47
N GLN A 226 -9.57 -2.05 -18.46
CA GLN A 226 -10.48 -1.36 -17.54
C GLN A 226 -11.96 -1.58 -17.84
N GLY A 227 -12.78 -1.76 -16.81
CA GLY A 227 -14.24 -1.61 -16.86
C GLY A 227 -14.64 -0.14 -16.71
N ASN A 228 -15.66 0.30 -17.45
CA ASN A 228 -16.22 1.64 -17.30
C ASN A 228 -16.96 1.72 -15.96
N SER A 229 -16.42 2.44 -14.98
CA SER A 229 -17.14 2.70 -13.72
C SER A 229 -17.23 4.20 -13.43
N LEU A 230 -18.47 4.66 -13.24
CA LEU A 230 -18.85 6.05 -13.05
C LEU A 230 -18.25 6.66 -11.78
N ASN A 231 -17.95 7.96 -11.87
CA ASN A 231 -17.39 8.79 -10.82
C ASN A 231 -18.47 9.17 -9.78
N GLN A 232 -18.74 8.30 -8.81
CA GLN A 232 -19.47 8.69 -7.60
C GLN A 232 -18.55 8.49 -6.39
N ILE A 233 -18.03 9.60 -5.86
CA ILE A 233 -17.42 9.66 -4.53
C ILE A 233 -18.59 9.89 -3.57
N SER A 234 -18.89 8.92 -2.71
CA SER A 234 -20.01 8.99 -1.76
C SER A 234 -19.59 9.65 -0.45
N LYS A 235 -20.58 10.20 0.28
CA LYS A 235 -20.49 11.09 1.45
C LYS A 235 -19.81 10.50 2.73
N LYS A 236 -19.13 9.35 2.67
CA LYS A 236 -18.58 8.69 3.88
C LYS A 236 -17.13 9.09 4.20
N THR A 237 -16.37 9.56 3.23
CA THR A 237 -15.02 10.11 3.45
C THR A 237 -15.12 11.60 3.76
N HIS A 238 -14.75 11.98 4.97
CA HIS A 238 -14.63 13.39 5.37
C HIS A 238 -13.17 13.74 5.59
N SER A 239 -12.80 14.94 5.17
CA SER A 239 -11.50 15.51 5.51
C SER A 239 -11.63 16.10 6.90
N ILE A 240 -10.64 15.87 7.76
CA ILE A 240 -10.58 16.58 9.04
C ILE A 240 -10.40 18.09 8.81
N ASN A 241 -9.92 18.48 7.63
CA ASN A 241 -9.53 19.86 7.30
C ASN A 241 -10.17 20.36 6.00
N SER A 242 -10.54 21.64 5.96
CA SER A 242 -11.04 22.37 4.78
C SER A 242 -9.92 23.03 3.94
N LYS A 243 -8.67 23.03 4.43
CA LYS A 243 -7.52 23.61 3.75
C LYS A 243 -7.28 22.89 2.42
N LYS A 244 -7.05 23.68 1.38
CA LYS A 244 -6.75 23.20 0.03
C LYS A 244 -5.28 23.49 -0.30
N MET A 245 -4.63 22.52 -0.93
CA MET A 245 -3.28 22.69 -1.48
C MET A 245 -3.35 23.51 -2.76
N ILE A 246 -2.40 24.42 -2.95
CA ILE A 246 -2.33 25.26 -4.14
C ILE A 246 -1.35 24.64 -5.14
N LEU A 247 -1.86 24.37 -6.34
CA LEU A 247 -1.10 23.78 -7.43
C LEU A 247 -1.15 24.73 -8.63
N LYS A 248 0.01 25.05 -9.21
CA LYS A 248 0.10 25.86 -10.44
C LYS A 248 0.26 24.94 -11.64
N ALA A 249 -0.82 24.69 -12.36
CA ALA A 249 -0.81 23.84 -13.54
C ALA A 249 -0.33 24.62 -14.76
N MET A 250 0.65 24.05 -15.48
CA MET A 250 1.06 24.54 -16.80
C MET A 250 0.23 23.83 -17.87
N MET A 251 -0.62 24.60 -18.54
CA MET A 251 -1.60 24.10 -19.49
C MET A 251 -1.25 24.56 -20.91
N GLN A 252 -1.56 23.73 -21.90
CA GLN A 252 -1.56 24.14 -23.29
C GLN A 252 -2.89 24.83 -23.63
N LYS A 253 -2.87 26.12 -24.00
CA LYS A 253 -4.09 26.91 -24.25
C LYS A 253 -4.94 26.32 -25.38
N SER A 254 -4.31 25.89 -26.47
CA SER A 254 -5.01 25.39 -27.65
C SER A 254 -5.75 24.06 -27.44
N THR A 255 -5.33 23.23 -26.47
CA THR A 255 -5.88 21.88 -26.26
C THR A 255 -6.43 21.65 -24.86
N ASN A 256 -6.21 22.59 -23.95
CA ASN A 256 -6.44 22.45 -22.51
C ASN A 256 -5.79 21.21 -21.90
N LYS A 257 -4.64 20.80 -22.46
CA LYS A 257 -3.87 19.66 -21.97
C LYS A 257 -2.92 20.11 -20.87
N LEU A 258 -2.91 19.37 -19.76
CA LEU A 258 -1.91 19.53 -18.71
C LEU A 258 -0.53 19.09 -19.23
N LEU A 259 0.46 19.96 -19.08
CA LEU A 259 1.85 19.66 -19.43
C LEU A 259 2.61 19.14 -18.21
N PHE A 260 2.57 19.90 -17.13
CA PHE A 260 3.06 19.56 -15.79
C PHE A 260 2.45 20.53 -14.78
N ALA A 261 2.68 20.31 -13.50
CA ALA A 261 2.30 21.24 -12.46
C ALA A 261 3.50 21.65 -11.61
N GLN A 262 3.45 22.85 -11.05
CA GLN A 262 4.38 23.32 -10.03
C GLN A 262 3.68 23.25 -8.67
N ALA A 263 4.34 22.59 -7.73
CA ALA A 263 3.81 22.27 -6.42
C ALA A 263 4.76 22.69 -5.31
N GLN A 264 4.20 23.09 -4.18
CA GLN A 264 4.94 23.24 -2.93
C GLN A 264 5.08 21.88 -2.22
N HIS A 265 5.86 21.89 -1.13
CA HIS A 265 6.12 20.73 -0.30
C HIS A 265 4.86 20.08 0.29
N ASP A 266 3.78 20.83 0.46
CA ASP A 266 2.50 20.32 0.95
C ASP A 266 1.92 19.28 -0.02
N PHE A 267 1.72 19.66 -1.28
CA PHE A 267 1.18 18.76 -2.30
C PHE A 267 2.12 17.59 -2.60
N VAL A 268 3.43 17.80 -2.56
CA VAL A 268 4.40 16.72 -2.75
C VAL A 268 4.40 15.74 -1.56
N SER A 269 4.32 16.24 -0.33
CA SER A 269 4.17 15.39 0.86
C SER A 269 2.88 14.59 0.81
N PHE A 270 1.79 15.21 0.35
CA PHE A 270 0.54 14.51 0.08
C PHE A 270 0.72 13.38 -0.96
N LEU A 271 1.37 13.65 -2.09
CA LEU A 271 1.59 12.61 -3.10
C LEU A 271 2.40 11.44 -2.51
N PHE A 272 3.50 11.71 -1.81
CA PHE A 272 4.30 10.64 -1.22
C PHE A 272 3.59 9.91 -0.08
N SER A 273 2.70 10.56 0.68
CA SER A 273 1.92 9.88 1.72
C SER A 273 0.96 8.85 1.15
N LEU A 274 0.56 8.95 -0.13
CA LEU A 274 -0.23 7.91 -0.81
C LEU A 274 0.48 6.56 -0.81
N LEU A 275 1.82 6.53 -0.92
CA LEU A 275 2.61 5.30 -0.90
C LEU A 275 2.52 4.57 0.45
N SER A 276 2.24 5.29 1.52
CA SER A 276 2.11 4.73 2.87
C SER A 276 0.71 4.19 3.17
N ILE A 277 -0.26 4.36 2.27
CA ILE A 277 -1.63 3.90 2.49
C ILE A 277 -1.74 2.40 2.13
N PRO A 278 -2.18 1.52 3.06
CA PRO A 278 -2.52 0.14 2.74
C PRO A 278 -3.60 0.03 1.67
N LEU A 279 -3.48 -0.93 0.76
CA LEU A 279 -4.41 -1.12 -0.35
C LEU A 279 -5.88 -1.27 0.10
N GLY A 280 -6.13 -1.98 1.21
CA GLY A 280 -7.46 -2.11 1.83
C GLY A 280 -8.04 -0.79 2.32
N LYS A 281 -7.20 0.14 2.81
CA LYS A 281 -7.67 1.49 3.13
C LYS A 281 -8.01 2.27 1.87
N VAL A 282 -7.24 2.11 0.79
CA VAL A 282 -7.57 2.73 -0.51
C VAL A 282 -8.92 2.25 -1.02
N GLU A 283 -9.15 0.95 -0.96
CA GLU A 283 -10.44 0.30 -1.24
C GLU A 283 -11.57 0.91 -0.41
N TRP A 284 -11.37 1.05 0.90
CA TRP A 284 -12.36 1.68 1.77
C TRP A 284 -12.64 3.15 1.38
N TYR A 285 -11.60 3.96 1.16
CA TYR A 285 -11.75 5.38 0.77
C TYR A 285 -12.50 5.55 -0.55
N LEU A 286 -12.24 4.64 -1.49
CA LEU A 286 -12.84 4.65 -2.82
C LEU A 286 -14.08 3.75 -2.92
N HIS A 287 -14.57 3.22 -1.80
CA HIS A 287 -15.77 2.38 -1.69
C HIS A 287 -15.75 1.15 -2.61
N SER A 288 -14.60 0.51 -2.74
CA SER A 288 -14.35 -0.58 -3.70
C SER A 288 -14.78 -0.25 -5.11
N ASN A 289 -14.36 0.94 -5.52
CA ASN A 289 -14.45 1.45 -6.88
C ASN A 289 -13.12 2.12 -7.26
N THR A 290 -12.02 1.41 -7.01
CA THR A 290 -10.68 1.83 -7.41
C THR A 290 -10.49 1.74 -8.92
N GLY A 291 -11.28 0.89 -9.59
CA GLY A 291 -11.13 0.56 -11.00
C GLY A 291 -10.18 -0.61 -11.24
N VAL A 292 -9.67 -1.22 -10.16
CA VAL A 292 -8.93 -2.47 -10.14
C VAL A 292 -9.91 -3.56 -9.69
N SER A 293 -10.67 -4.12 -10.64
CA SER A 293 -11.87 -4.90 -10.33
C SER A 293 -11.63 -6.11 -9.43
N ALA A 294 -10.49 -6.79 -9.58
CA ALA A 294 -10.18 -7.96 -8.78
C ALA A 294 -9.95 -7.59 -7.29
N ILE A 295 -9.24 -6.49 -7.03
CA ILE A 295 -9.06 -5.96 -5.67
C ILE A 295 -10.38 -5.39 -5.12
N ASP A 296 -11.16 -4.69 -5.96
CA ASP A 296 -12.49 -4.20 -5.60
C ASP A 296 -13.40 -5.36 -5.13
N ASN A 297 -13.34 -6.50 -5.84
CA ASN A 297 -14.09 -7.70 -5.49
C ASN A 297 -13.53 -8.39 -4.25
N LEU A 298 -12.21 -8.50 -4.12
CA LEU A 298 -11.57 -9.07 -2.93
C LEU A 298 -11.99 -8.29 -1.67
N HIS A 299 -11.95 -6.96 -1.70
CA HIS A 299 -12.40 -6.15 -0.56
C HIS A 299 -13.92 -6.26 -0.33
N LYS A 300 -14.75 -6.25 -1.38
CA LYS A 300 -16.21 -6.49 -1.26
C LYS A 300 -16.56 -7.88 -0.72
N SER A 301 -15.66 -8.84 -0.90
CA SER A 301 -15.82 -10.21 -0.39
C SER A 301 -15.74 -10.27 1.12
N ILE A 302 -15.37 -9.16 1.77
CA ILE A 302 -15.33 -8.97 3.20
C ILE A 302 -16.61 -8.29 3.71
N PRO A 303 -17.80 -8.95 3.66
CA PRO A 303 -18.96 -8.42 4.35
C PRO A 303 -18.79 -8.59 5.86
N ASP A 304 -19.45 -7.71 6.60
CA ASP A 304 -19.54 -7.75 8.06
C ASP A 304 -20.07 -9.10 8.61
N SER A 305 -20.74 -9.92 7.79
CA SER A 305 -21.37 -11.20 8.17
C SER A 305 -20.56 -12.47 7.84
N MET A 306 -19.84 -12.52 6.71
CA MET A 306 -19.06 -13.71 6.29
C MET A 306 -17.86 -13.93 7.20
N PHE A 307 -17.29 -12.83 7.70
CA PHE A 307 -16.10 -12.85 8.53
C PHE A 307 -16.37 -12.68 10.02
N LYS A 308 -17.64 -12.67 10.44
CA LYS A 308 -18.01 -12.64 11.85
C LYS A 308 -17.59 -13.91 12.60
N ASN A 309 -17.48 -15.03 11.86
CA ASN A 309 -17.08 -16.32 12.40
C ASN A 309 -15.71 -16.80 11.91
N SER A 310 -15.13 -16.18 10.87
CA SER A 310 -13.92 -16.72 10.22
C SER A 310 -12.69 -15.80 10.29
N LEU A 311 -12.82 -14.47 10.42
CA LEU A 311 -11.64 -13.66 10.76
C LEU A 311 -11.41 -13.77 12.26
N LEU A 312 -10.23 -14.26 12.64
CA LEU A 312 -9.92 -14.63 14.01
C LEU A 312 -9.88 -13.43 15.00
N ASP A 313 -9.89 -12.18 14.52
CA ASP A 313 -9.90 -11.02 15.41
C ASP A 313 -10.60 -9.77 14.83
N LEU A 314 -11.34 -9.07 15.70
CA LEU A 314 -11.83 -7.70 15.49
C LEU A 314 -10.68 -6.74 15.19
N GLU A 315 -9.48 -7.00 15.73
CA GLU A 315 -8.26 -6.25 15.41
C GLU A 315 -7.87 -6.42 13.94
N ASN A 316 -7.77 -7.64 13.40
CA ASN A 316 -7.48 -7.92 11.99
C ASN A 316 -8.54 -7.34 11.04
N ARG A 317 -9.82 -7.42 11.43
CA ARG A 317 -10.92 -6.79 10.69
C ARG A 317 -10.79 -5.27 10.69
N ASN A 318 -10.48 -4.66 11.84
CA ASN A 318 -10.20 -3.24 11.89
C ASN A 318 -8.99 -2.94 11.01
N MET A 319 -7.88 -3.66 11.06
CA MET A 319 -6.70 -3.44 10.21
C MET A 319 -7.00 -3.39 8.70
N LEU A 320 -7.92 -4.23 8.19
CA LEU A 320 -8.35 -4.24 6.79
C LEU A 320 -9.22 -3.02 6.41
N PHE A 321 -9.95 -2.43 7.36
CA PHE A 321 -10.96 -1.40 7.10
C PHE A 321 -10.75 -0.04 7.81
N LEU A 322 -9.97 0.03 8.88
CA LEU A 322 -9.86 1.06 9.92
C LEU A 322 -8.44 1.09 10.52
N PRO A 323 -7.73 2.23 10.59
CA PRO A 323 -6.52 2.33 11.42
C PRO A 323 -6.88 2.04 12.88
N SER A 324 -5.95 1.42 13.62
CA SER A 324 -5.97 1.35 15.08
C SER A 324 -5.99 2.78 15.65
N LEU A 325 -7.17 3.27 16.05
CA LEU A 325 -7.28 4.46 16.89
C LEU A 325 -7.02 4.01 18.32
N SER A 326 -5.81 4.27 18.83
CA SER A 326 -5.50 4.05 20.24
C SER A 326 -6.34 4.98 21.13
N HIS A 327 -6.97 4.37 22.13
CA HIS A 327 -7.75 4.89 23.26
C HIS A 327 -7.67 6.39 23.58
N ASP A 328 -8.73 7.11 23.23
CA ASP A 328 -9.55 7.90 24.17
C ASP A 328 -10.56 8.70 23.34
N CYS A 329 -11.79 8.18 23.18
CA CYS A 329 -12.97 8.99 22.87
C CYS A 329 -14.23 8.16 23.07
N SER A 330 -15.04 8.61 24.03
CA SER A 330 -16.36 8.10 24.39
C SER A 330 -17.38 8.23 23.25
N ASP A 331 -18.23 7.20 23.16
CA ASP A 331 -19.62 7.09 22.69
C ASP A 331 -20.20 8.23 21.83
N ASP A 332 -20.80 7.84 20.70
CA ASP A 332 -21.44 8.65 19.62
C ASP A 332 -20.61 9.05 18.39
N TYR A 333 -19.78 8.14 17.86
CA TYR A 333 -19.27 8.28 16.48
C TYR A 333 -19.54 7.04 15.63
N GLU A 334 -20.46 7.16 14.68
CA GLU A 334 -20.34 6.46 13.41
C GLU A 334 -19.01 6.87 12.75
N LYS A 335 -17.93 6.11 13.02
CA LYS A 335 -17.10 5.46 12.00
C LYS A 335 -16.50 6.38 10.90
N TYR A 336 -15.70 7.38 11.27
CA TYR A 336 -14.87 8.15 10.33
C TYR A 336 -13.39 7.78 10.43
N ILE A 337 -12.73 7.57 9.27
CA ILE A 337 -11.27 7.47 9.21
C ILE A 337 -10.73 8.80 8.72
N PRO A 338 -9.94 9.52 9.53
CA PRO A 338 -9.25 10.70 9.07
C PRO A 338 -8.23 10.35 7.98
N LEU A 339 -8.50 10.76 6.75
CA LEU A 339 -7.47 10.91 5.73
C LEU A 339 -6.83 12.26 5.92
N ASN A 340 -5.55 12.27 6.29
CA ASN A 340 -4.84 13.52 6.40
C ASN A 340 -4.35 13.99 5.02
N PHE A 341 -5.23 14.62 4.23
CA PHE A 341 -4.84 15.43 3.07
C PHE A 341 -4.25 16.80 3.49
N ASP A 342 -4.07 17.02 4.80
CA ASP A 342 -3.41 18.20 5.35
C ASP A 342 -1.98 17.82 5.81
N PRO A 343 -0.96 18.12 5.01
CA PRO A 343 0.39 18.19 5.53
C PRO A 343 0.46 19.44 6.40
N SER A 344 0.07 19.34 7.68
CA SER A 344 0.56 20.31 8.65
C SER A 344 2.08 20.38 8.49
N GLU A 345 2.69 21.56 8.62
CA GLU A 345 4.15 21.71 8.44
C GLU A 345 4.93 20.68 9.28
N ASN A 346 4.37 20.30 10.44
CA ASN A 346 4.91 19.32 11.40
C ASN A 346 4.85 17.85 10.95
N GLN A 347 4.09 17.51 9.90
CA GLN A 347 4.01 16.17 9.31
C GLN A 347 4.60 16.11 7.88
N SER A 348 5.17 17.21 7.39
CA SER A 348 5.79 17.24 6.07
C SER A 348 7.12 16.49 6.09
N HIS A 349 7.20 15.38 5.35
CA HIS A 349 8.46 14.68 5.12
C HIS A 349 9.38 15.46 4.16
N VAL A 350 8.77 16.31 3.33
CA VAL A 350 9.43 17.08 2.26
C VAL A 350 9.73 18.48 2.76
N ARG A 351 10.93 18.99 2.41
CA ARG A 351 11.43 20.28 2.88
C ARG A 351 10.65 21.46 2.33
N GLY A 352 10.24 22.35 3.24
CA GLY A 352 9.27 23.41 2.96
C GLY A 352 9.67 24.51 1.97
N SER A 353 10.97 24.77 1.81
CA SER A 353 11.48 25.91 1.04
C SER A 353 11.62 25.66 -0.47
N ARG A 354 11.35 24.44 -0.96
CA ARG A 354 11.54 24.06 -2.36
C ARG A 354 10.21 23.92 -3.10
N MET A 355 10.23 24.32 -4.37
CA MET A 355 9.17 24.04 -5.34
C MET A 355 9.53 22.80 -6.14
N TYR A 356 8.52 22.04 -6.55
CA TYR A 356 8.68 20.82 -7.32
C TYR A 356 7.88 20.90 -8.62
N MET A 357 8.39 20.24 -9.66
CA MET A 357 7.66 19.93 -10.87
C MET A 357 7.04 18.54 -10.73
N VAL A 358 5.73 18.45 -10.95
CA VAL A 358 4.95 17.22 -10.94
C VAL A 358 4.43 16.95 -12.35
N SER A 359 4.83 15.83 -12.93
CA SER A 359 4.38 15.40 -14.25
C SER A 359 2.99 14.75 -14.20
N ASP A 360 2.35 14.55 -15.36
CA ASP A 360 1.00 13.97 -15.43
C ASP A 360 0.90 12.54 -14.86
N ASP A 361 2.00 11.79 -14.92
CA ASP A 361 2.18 10.47 -14.31
C ASP A 361 2.68 10.53 -12.86
N LEU A 362 2.56 11.69 -12.20
CA LEU A 362 2.99 11.94 -10.81
C LEU A 362 4.51 11.83 -10.56
N THR A 363 5.36 11.79 -11.59
CA THR A 363 6.80 11.94 -11.37
C THR A 363 7.09 13.32 -10.75
N VAL A 364 7.72 13.30 -9.58
CA VAL A 364 8.15 14.49 -8.83
C VAL A 364 9.64 14.74 -9.08
N THR A 365 9.99 15.99 -9.40
CA THR A 365 11.38 16.44 -9.52
C THR A 365 11.53 17.86 -8.96
N PRO A 366 12.72 18.27 -8.48
CA PRO A 366 12.94 19.65 -8.10
C PRO A 366 12.64 20.62 -9.25
N LEU A 367 11.94 21.71 -8.97
CA LEU A 367 11.57 22.66 -10.01
C LEU A 367 12.81 23.37 -10.55
N SER A 368 12.99 23.32 -11.86
CA SER A 368 14.02 24.08 -12.58
C SER A 368 13.41 24.69 -13.84
N ILE A 369 13.76 25.95 -14.12
CA ILE A 369 13.33 26.65 -15.33
C ILE A 369 13.85 25.92 -16.57
N THR A 370 15.11 25.50 -16.56
CA THR A 370 15.72 24.80 -17.71
C THR A 370 15.03 23.45 -17.96
N SER A 371 14.71 22.71 -16.90
CA SER A 371 13.95 21.46 -16.99
C SER A 371 12.52 21.70 -17.48
N SER A 372 11.84 22.74 -16.99
CA SER A 372 10.48 23.09 -17.39
C SER A 372 10.40 23.41 -18.89
N VAL A 373 11.31 24.26 -19.39
CA VAL A 373 11.40 24.59 -20.83
C VAL A 373 11.76 23.35 -21.65
N SER A 374 12.66 22.49 -21.15
CA SER A 374 13.02 21.23 -21.80
C SER A 374 11.80 20.29 -21.96
N VAL A 375 10.97 20.15 -20.91
CA VAL A 375 9.73 19.35 -20.95
C VAL A 375 8.77 19.91 -22.02
N ILE A 376 8.54 21.22 -22.04
CA ILE A 376 7.67 21.89 -23.01
C ILE A 376 8.16 21.64 -24.45
N ASN A 377 9.46 21.81 -24.68
CA ASN A 377 10.09 21.57 -25.99
C ASN A 377 9.98 20.11 -26.41
N LYS A 378 10.18 19.16 -25.48
CA LYS A 378 10.03 17.72 -25.73
C LYS A 378 8.59 17.36 -26.11
N MET A 379 7.60 18.04 -25.54
CA MET A 379 6.19 17.90 -25.90
C MET A 379 5.82 18.60 -27.22
N LYS A 380 6.75 19.33 -27.85
CA LYS A 380 6.55 20.11 -29.08
C LYS A 380 5.45 21.18 -28.95
N VAL A 381 5.31 21.75 -27.75
CA VAL A 381 4.35 22.83 -27.48
C VAL A 381 5.10 24.18 -27.54
N PRO A 382 4.64 25.17 -28.34
CA PRO A 382 5.27 26.48 -28.35
C PRO A 382 5.00 27.22 -27.04
N LEU A 383 6.00 27.89 -26.48
CA LEU A 383 5.87 28.62 -25.20
C LEU A 383 4.76 29.68 -25.22
N SER A 384 4.44 30.26 -26.37
CA SER A 384 3.32 31.19 -26.54
C SER A 384 1.95 30.57 -26.27
N ASP A 385 1.84 29.25 -26.44
CA ASP A 385 0.64 28.43 -26.22
C ASP A 385 0.59 27.83 -24.81
N VAL A 386 1.48 28.25 -23.90
CA VAL A 386 1.48 27.80 -22.50
C VAL A 386 0.85 28.86 -21.61
N GLU A 387 0.01 28.44 -20.67
CA GLU A 387 -0.54 29.27 -19.61
C GLU A 387 -0.38 28.63 -18.23
N GLU A 388 -0.34 29.45 -17.19
CA GLU A 388 -0.35 29.03 -15.79
C GLU A 388 -1.78 29.15 -15.24
N VAL A 389 -2.29 28.06 -14.67
CA VAL A 389 -3.63 28.00 -14.06
C VAL A 389 -3.49 27.55 -12.61
N GLU A 390 -3.99 28.36 -11.68
CA GLU A 390 -4.03 27.99 -10.27
C GLU A 390 -5.19 27.02 -9.99
N LEU A 391 -4.87 25.87 -9.39
CA LEU A 391 -5.80 24.82 -8.99
C LEU A 391 -5.74 24.65 -7.47
N LYS A 392 -6.91 24.52 -6.84
CA LYS A 392 -7.04 24.29 -5.40
C LYS A 392 -7.47 22.86 -5.14
N VAL A 393 -6.53 22.02 -4.74
CA VAL A 393 -6.74 20.59 -4.53
C VAL A 393 -7.20 20.33 -3.10
N GLY A 394 -8.38 19.75 -2.93
CA GLY A 394 -8.87 19.26 -1.65
C GLY A 394 -9.03 17.73 -1.64
N LEU A 395 -9.81 17.23 -0.69
CA LEU A 395 -10.09 15.80 -0.52
C LEU A 395 -10.65 15.14 -1.78
N GLU A 396 -11.66 15.75 -2.42
CA GLU A 396 -12.31 15.13 -3.59
C GLU A 396 -11.31 14.94 -4.74
N GLU A 397 -10.51 15.97 -5.02
CA GLU A 397 -9.47 15.89 -6.04
C GLU A 397 -8.35 14.94 -5.63
N GLY A 398 -7.95 14.93 -4.37
CA GLY A 398 -6.94 14.03 -3.84
C GLY A 398 -7.34 12.55 -3.94
N LEU A 399 -8.59 12.20 -3.62
CA LEU A 399 -9.15 10.86 -3.84
C LEU A 399 -9.22 10.51 -5.32
N SER A 400 -9.57 11.49 -6.17
CA SER A 400 -9.60 11.28 -7.61
C SER A 400 -8.19 11.06 -8.18
N ILE A 401 -7.16 11.73 -7.64
CA ILE A 401 -5.75 11.48 -7.97
C ILE A 401 -5.35 10.08 -7.52
N LEU A 402 -5.66 9.68 -6.28
CA LEU A 402 -5.36 8.35 -5.75
C LEU A 402 -5.95 7.23 -6.64
N ARG A 403 -7.24 7.35 -6.99
CA ARG A 403 -7.89 6.41 -7.91
C ARG A 403 -7.20 6.37 -9.27
N ALA A 404 -6.88 7.53 -9.82
CA ALA A 404 -6.21 7.61 -11.11
C ALA A 404 -4.76 7.11 -11.05
N ALA A 405 -4.08 7.21 -9.90
CA ALA A 405 -2.72 6.73 -9.69
C ALA A 405 -2.64 5.21 -9.78
N LEU A 406 -3.63 4.48 -9.27
CA LEU A 406 -3.72 3.02 -9.40
C LEU A 406 -3.89 2.55 -10.85
N THR A 407 -4.60 3.32 -11.67
CA THR A 407 -5.16 2.82 -12.94
C THR A 407 -4.64 3.53 -14.19
N SER A 408 -3.91 4.63 -14.06
CA SER A 408 -3.56 5.49 -15.19
C SER A 408 -2.17 6.09 -15.06
N THR A 409 -1.45 6.21 -16.17
CA THR A 409 -0.18 6.97 -16.29
C THR A 409 -0.41 8.46 -16.58
N LYS A 410 -1.63 8.94 -16.35
CA LYS A 410 -2.08 10.33 -16.53
C LYS A 410 -2.93 10.74 -15.32
N ALA A 411 -2.44 10.39 -14.14
CA ALA A 411 -3.23 10.47 -12.93
C ALA A 411 -3.56 11.91 -12.55
N LEU A 412 -2.65 12.86 -12.81
CA LEU A 412 -2.87 14.26 -12.46
C LEU A 412 -3.98 14.87 -13.32
N SER A 413 -3.94 14.70 -14.65
CA SER A 413 -4.99 15.17 -15.56
C SER A 413 -6.35 14.53 -15.26
N LYS A 414 -6.39 13.21 -15.02
CA LYS A 414 -7.64 12.51 -14.70
C LYS A 414 -8.18 12.95 -13.34
N GLY A 415 -7.31 13.01 -12.33
CA GLY A 415 -7.66 13.39 -10.96
C GLY A 415 -8.16 14.84 -10.85
N LEU A 416 -7.60 15.75 -11.65
CA LEU A 416 -7.95 17.18 -11.64
C LEU A 416 -8.95 17.59 -12.72
N SER A 417 -9.47 16.63 -13.50
CA SER A 417 -10.37 16.89 -14.64
C SER A 417 -11.53 17.83 -14.31
N LYS A 418 -12.20 17.64 -13.17
CA LYS A 418 -13.30 18.52 -12.71
C LYS A 418 -12.85 19.97 -12.48
N LEU A 419 -11.66 20.19 -11.91
CA LEU A 419 -11.13 21.54 -11.69
C LEU A 419 -10.70 22.20 -12.99
N ILE A 420 -10.04 21.43 -13.88
CA ILE A 420 -9.60 21.90 -15.19
C ILE A 420 -10.82 22.36 -16.01
N LEU A 421 -11.91 21.58 -16.02
CA LEU A 421 -13.16 21.94 -16.71
C LEU A 421 -13.83 23.19 -16.11
N LYS A 422 -13.93 23.29 -14.78
CA LYS A 422 -14.53 24.46 -14.12
C LYS A 422 -13.78 25.77 -14.39
N ASN A 423 -12.46 25.72 -14.53
CA ASN A 423 -11.68 26.91 -14.86
C ASN A 423 -11.90 27.35 -16.33
N GLN A 424 -12.24 26.44 -17.24
CA GLN A 424 -12.59 26.80 -18.62
C GLN A 424 -13.89 27.62 -18.67
N GLU A 425 -14.92 27.21 -17.94
CA GLU A 425 -16.21 27.91 -17.89
C GLU A 425 -16.11 29.34 -17.34
N LYS A 426 -15.11 29.61 -16.50
CA LYS A 426 -14.84 30.94 -15.94
C LYS A 426 -14.06 31.87 -16.87
N GLN A 427 -13.32 31.33 -17.84
CA GLN A 427 -12.57 32.14 -18.82
C GLN A 427 -13.42 32.49 -20.05
N GLN A 428 -14.56 31.82 -20.26
CA GLN A 428 -15.47 32.05 -21.40
C GLN A 428 -16.64 33.00 -21.08
N ASN A 429 -16.83 33.35 -19.81
CA ASN A 429 -17.79 34.34 -19.32
C ASN A 429 -17.05 35.55 -18.76
#